data_AF-A0A7V3QHT3-F1
#
_entry.id   AF-A0A7V3QHT3-F1
#
_cell.length_a   1.000
_cell.length_b   1.000
_cell.length_c   1.000
_cell.angle_alpha   90.00
_cell.angle_beta   90.00
_cell.angle_gamma   90.00
#
_symmetry.space_group_name_H-M   'P 1'
#
loop_
_entity.id
_entity.type
_entity.pdbx_description
1 polymer ?
#
loop_
_entity_poly.entity_id
_entity_poly.type
_entity_poly.pdbx_seq_one_letter_code
_entity_poly.pdbx_strand_id
1 'polypeptide(L)'
;MERLRTFYRYSFWLVSGVMLYFSFPDKGVPFLGLVALIPSIYRSYRDGYISTFLGSFVLTIFFWTPTINWFSSFHPLAILGILIPLYLYTALPFVALSVISKVYRKSISLLTFPFLWVGMEFLRGSGFWSLPLIYLAHTQYHFMFSDNLVFKLINGAIPSYANMVGVFGVSFLVATVNVLILIQIVEFREKMSVRSFWPSAVVLGIIVIGMINFHSIINWYSEESTKGTKVSFGLIQPNFSPWDKLLAGDFEKLNEVEELFYKASKEADILVSCESILRDPVNYYYSKGYTFGIEALNIPRMVKKPVILTFPYLEVSTTNTFVNIRGKKIPINQEVYNYYNAALLLDEKGKEIAKYFKVHTVPFGEWTPFAEYVPYLKEIINEIVGGELTPGKEFTIFAIKAKKVGGPTITVNAAPIICFEDLYPYIAQRYSLMGSQIFVNMTNDGWANSIKSQMQHLVAAAYRVFETGRPLIRATNTGTTAIIYPDMKIKKIEDFKKSYLVGDVYIPDSKLSTVFTKFGSTFTNVLIVLGFVFSIFLGCFKISLTK
;
A
#
# COMPACT_ATOMS: atom_id res chain seq x y z
N MET A 1 7.61 -13.14 -44.40
CA MET A 1 8.73 -12.93 -43.44
C MET A 1 8.50 -11.78 -42.46
N GLU A 2 7.97 -10.64 -42.89
CA GLU A 2 7.77 -9.47 -42.02
C GLU A 2 6.76 -9.73 -40.87
N ARG A 3 5.62 -10.37 -41.15
CA ARG A 3 4.66 -10.80 -40.11
C ARG A 3 5.27 -11.71 -39.04
N LEU A 4 6.14 -12.65 -39.46
CA LEU A 4 6.87 -13.55 -38.55
C LEU A 4 7.87 -12.79 -37.68
N ARG A 5 8.59 -11.80 -38.24
CA ARG A 5 9.49 -10.93 -37.48
C ARG A 5 8.71 -10.09 -36.47
N THR A 6 7.58 -9.51 -36.86
CA THR A 6 6.71 -8.72 -35.98
C THR A 6 6.15 -9.57 -34.84
N PHE A 7 5.62 -10.76 -35.12
CA PHE A 7 5.16 -11.71 -34.11
C PHE A 7 6.27 -12.10 -33.13
N TYR A 8 7.45 -12.43 -33.67
CA TYR A 8 8.62 -12.74 -32.85
C TYR A 8 9.00 -11.60 -31.90
N ARG A 9 8.91 -10.33 -32.33
CA ARG A 9 9.19 -9.17 -31.46
C ARG A 9 8.21 -9.06 -30.31
N TYR A 10 6.91 -9.21 -30.57
CA TYR A 10 5.87 -9.10 -29.54
C TYR A 10 5.86 -10.28 -28.56
N SER A 11 6.39 -11.44 -28.95
CA SER A 11 6.48 -12.61 -28.06
C SER A 11 7.28 -12.34 -26.78
N PHE A 12 8.33 -11.51 -26.82
CA PHE A 12 9.13 -11.16 -25.64
C PHE A 12 8.32 -10.33 -24.63
N TRP A 13 7.50 -9.41 -25.13
CA TRP A 13 6.63 -8.58 -24.31
C TRP A 13 5.53 -9.42 -23.65
N LEU A 14 4.95 -10.36 -24.42
CA LEU A 14 4.00 -11.34 -23.90
C LEU A 14 4.61 -12.20 -22.79
N VAL A 15 5.80 -12.78 -23.03
CA VAL A 15 6.50 -13.62 -22.04
C VAL A 15 6.73 -12.82 -20.74
N SER A 16 7.20 -11.58 -20.85
CA SER A 16 7.40 -10.72 -19.68
C SER A 16 6.10 -10.43 -18.94
N GLY A 17 5.01 -10.13 -19.68
CA GLY A 17 3.70 -9.87 -19.07
C GLY A 17 3.14 -11.07 -18.31
N VAL A 18 3.26 -12.26 -18.90
CA VAL A 18 2.85 -13.52 -18.27
C VAL A 18 3.72 -13.84 -17.04
N MET A 19 5.05 -13.73 -17.16
CA MET A 19 5.96 -13.97 -16.04
C MET A 19 5.72 -12.99 -14.89
N LEU A 20 5.46 -11.71 -15.19
CA LEU A 20 5.09 -10.72 -14.19
C LEU A 20 3.78 -11.13 -13.50
N TYR A 21 2.72 -11.42 -14.24
CA TYR A 21 1.44 -11.85 -13.65
C TYR A 21 1.61 -13.03 -12.67
N PHE A 22 2.36 -14.06 -13.07
CA PHE A 22 2.65 -15.22 -12.23
C PHE A 22 3.75 -14.97 -11.18
N SER A 23 4.30 -13.77 -11.06
CA SER A 23 5.22 -13.41 -9.98
C SER A 23 4.52 -12.71 -8.80
N PHE A 24 3.29 -12.22 -8.98
CA PHE A 24 2.56 -11.48 -7.94
C PHE A 24 1.81 -12.40 -6.97
N PRO A 25 1.53 -11.94 -5.74
CA PRO A 25 1.24 -12.79 -4.58
C PRO A 25 -0.02 -13.66 -4.61
N ASP A 26 -0.90 -13.48 -5.60
CA ASP A 26 -2.13 -14.29 -5.72
C ASP A 26 -1.85 -15.77 -5.96
N LYS A 27 -1.05 -16.04 -6.99
CA LYS A 27 -0.62 -17.39 -7.38
C LYS A 27 0.87 -17.37 -7.74
N GLY A 28 1.62 -16.54 -7.03
CA GLY A 28 2.93 -16.05 -7.43
C GLY A 28 4.05 -17.05 -7.20
N VAL A 29 4.91 -17.22 -8.19
CA VAL A 29 6.26 -17.79 -8.01
C VAL A 29 7.22 -16.62 -7.91
N PRO A 30 7.75 -16.30 -6.70
CA PRO A 30 8.46 -15.04 -6.47
C PRO A 30 9.77 -14.94 -7.27
N PHE A 31 10.38 -16.07 -7.62
CA PHE A 31 11.55 -16.13 -8.50
C PHE A 31 11.30 -15.56 -9.89
N LEU A 32 10.07 -15.64 -10.41
CA LEU A 32 9.74 -15.07 -11.71
C LEU A 32 9.95 -13.56 -11.71
N GLY A 33 9.73 -12.85 -10.60
CA GLY A 33 9.99 -11.40 -10.51
C GLY A 33 11.44 -11.01 -10.79
N LEU A 34 12.40 -11.90 -10.47
CA LEU A 34 13.84 -11.68 -10.69
C LEU A 34 14.28 -11.82 -12.15
N VAL A 35 13.42 -12.36 -13.01
CA VAL A 35 13.72 -12.63 -14.43
C VAL A 35 12.64 -12.15 -15.41
N ALA A 36 11.46 -11.74 -14.92
CA ALA A 36 10.29 -11.40 -15.72
C ALA A 36 10.49 -10.20 -16.63
N LEU A 37 11.37 -9.26 -16.29
CA LEU A 37 11.60 -8.06 -17.10
C LEU A 37 12.63 -8.29 -18.21
N ILE A 38 13.47 -9.34 -18.11
CA ILE A 38 14.57 -9.62 -19.03
C ILE A 38 14.14 -9.57 -20.51
N PRO A 39 13.06 -10.27 -20.94
CA PRO A 39 12.71 -10.30 -22.36
C PRO A 39 12.30 -8.91 -22.89
N SER A 40 11.51 -8.14 -22.14
CA SER A 40 11.10 -6.78 -22.52
C SER A 40 12.22 -5.77 -22.47
N ILE A 41 13.10 -5.83 -21.46
CA ILE A 41 14.31 -4.99 -21.39
C ILE A 41 15.17 -5.26 -22.63
N TYR A 42 15.40 -6.53 -22.98
CA TYR A 42 16.17 -6.91 -24.17
C TYR A 42 15.58 -6.36 -25.48
N ARG A 43 14.24 -6.35 -25.63
CA ARG A 43 13.59 -5.74 -26.81
C ARG A 43 13.71 -4.23 -26.80
N SER A 44 13.38 -3.57 -25.70
CA SER A 44 13.50 -2.12 -25.52
C SER A 44 14.93 -1.62 -25.85
N TYR A 45 15.93 -2.35 -25.40
CA TYR A 45 17.33 -2.10 -25.65
C TYR A 45 17.77 -2.22 -27.13
N ARG A 46 17.07 -3.05 -27.94
CA ARG A 46 17.41 -3.28 -29.37
C ARG A 46 16.52 -2.52 -30.34
N ASP A 47 15.28 -2.22 -29.95
CA ASP A 47 14.26 -1.67 -30.84
C ASP A 47 14.17 -0.13 -30.73
N GLY A 48 13.48 0.49 -31.69
CA GLY A 48 13.15 1.91 -31.61
C GLY A 48 12.06 2.20 -30.57
N TYR A 49 11.99 3.44 -30.11
CA TYR A 49 11.02 3.88 -29.10
C TYR A 49 9.56 3.62 -29.51
N ILE A 50 9.19 3.79 -30.79
CA ILE A 50 7.84 3.50 -31.29
C ILE A 50 7.49 2.01 -31.13
N SER A 51 8.40 1.13 -31.58
CA SER A 51 8.20 -0.32 -31.44
C SER A 51 8.19 -0.77 -29.98
N THR A 52 8.94 -0.05 -29.12
CA THR A 52 8.99 -0.31 -27.68
C THR A 52 7.70 0.13 -27.00
N PHE A 53 7.16 1.30 -27.36
CA PHE A 53 5.87 1.78 -26.92
C PHE A 53 4.76 0.79 -27.28
N LEU A 54 4.64 0.43 -28.56
CA LEU A 54 3.67 -0.58 -29.02
C LEU A 54 3.89 -1.96 -28.37
N GLY A 55 5.14 -2.36 -28.14
CA GLY A 55 5.47 -3.61 -27.44
C GLY A 55 5.01 -3.61 -25.99
N SER A 56 5.20 -2.50 -25.28
CA SER A 56 4.77 -2.36 -23.90
C SER A 56 3.24 -2.45 -23.73
N PHE A 57 2.46 -2.19 -24.78
CA PHE A 57 1.01 -2.42 -24.77
C PHE A 57 0.68 -3.91 -24.60
N VAL A 58 1.42 -4.79 -25.28
CA VAL A 58 1.27 -6.24 -25.13
C VAL A 58 1.57 -6.66 -23.70
N LEU A 59 2.67 -6.18 -23.11
CA LEU A 59 2.98 -6.45 -21.71
C LEU A 59 1.83 -5.98 -20.81
N THR A 60 1.33 -4.76 -20.99
CA THR A 60 0.21 -4.23 -20.21
C THR A 60 -1.02 -5.11 -20.28
N ILE A 61 -1.43 -5.57 -21.47
CA ILE A 61 -2.62 -6.40 -21.61
C ILE A 61 -2.46 -7.74 -20.87
N PHE A 62 -1.30 -8.38 -21.01
CA PHE A 62 -1.07 -9.71 -20.40
C PHE A 62 -0.71 -9.64 -18.91
N PHE A 63 -0.23 -8.49 -18.43
CA PHE A 63 0.09 -8.29 -17.03
C PHE A 63 -1.04 -7.59 -16.27
N TRP A 64 -1.38 -6.36 -16.64
CA TRP A 64 -2.30 -5.52 -15.87
C TRP A 64 -3.73 -6.03 -15.94
N THR A 65 -4.27 -6.36 -17.12
CA THR A 65 -5.67 -6.81 -17.25
C THR A 65 -6.02 -7.95 -16.29
N PRO A 66 -5.27 -9.08 -16.22
CA PRO A 66 -5.58 -10.12 -15.25
C PRO A 66 -5.20 -9.72 -13.81
N THR A 67 -4.27 -8.81 -13.59
CA THR A 67 -3.85 -8.38 -12.23
C THR A 67 -4.88 -7.47 -11.55
N ILE A 68 -5.53 -6.59 -12.31
CA ILE A 68 -6.48 -5.59 -11.81
C ILE A 68 -7.92 -5.87 -12.24
N ASN A 69 -8.24 -7.10 -12.66
CA ASN A 69 -9.58 -7.48 -13.10
C ASN A 69 -10.68 -7.24 -12.04
N TRP A 70 -10.32 -7.14 -10.77
CA TRP A 70 -11.22 -6.81 -9.68
C TRP A 70 -11.74 -5.36 -9.71
N PHE A 71 -11.14 -4.46 -10.50
CA PHE A 71 -11.69 -3.11 -10.73
C PHE A 71 -13.06 -3.15 -11.40
N SER A 72 -13.36 -4.22 -12.15
CA SER A 72 -14.66 -4.43 -12.77
C SER A 72 -15.81 -4.55 -11.77
N SER A 73 -15.52 -4.85 -10.49
CA SER A 73 -16.51 -4.89 -9.41
C SER A 73 -17.11 -3.52 -9.09
N PHE A 74 -16.40 -2.42 -9.38
CA PHE A 74 -16.90 -1.06 -9.18
C PHE A 74 -17.76 -0.61 -10.36
N HIS A 75 -17.31 -0.88 -11.59
CA HIS A 75 -18.05 -0.62 -12.82
C HIS A 75 -17.41 -1.41 -13.98
N PRO A 76 -18.18 -1.97 -14.94
CA PRO A 76 -17.61 -2.76 -16.05
C PRO A 76 -16.56 -2.01 -16.88
N LEU A 77 -16.71 -0.69 -17.04
CA LEU A 77 -15.79 0.17 -17.79
C LEU A 77 -14.61 0.70 -16.95
N ALA A 78 -14.60 0.51 -15.62
CA ALA A 78 -13.53 1.03 -14.75
C ALA A 78 -12.15 0.49 -15.15
N ILE A 79 -12.09 -0.77 -15.61
CA ILE A 79 -10.84 -1.39 -16.07
C ILE A 79 -10.24 -0.64 -17.27
N LEU A 80 -11.07 -0.16 -18.21
CA LEU A 80 -10.58 0.58 -19.37
C LEU A 80 -10.01 1.94 -18.96
N GLY A 81 -10.65 2.61 -18.00
CA GLY A 81 -10.19 3.88 -17.46
C GLY A 81 -8.81 3.78 -16.81
N ILE A 82 -8.56 2.73 -16.03
CA ILE A 82 -7.27 2.55 -15.32
C ILE A 82 -6.18 1.91 -16.19
N LEU A 83 -6.52 1.13 -17.22
CA LEU A 83 -5.53 0.49 -18.09
C LEU A 83 -4.72 1.49 -18.91
N ILE A 84 -5.29 2.63 -19.30
CA ILE A 84 -4.60 3.68 -20.06
C ILE A 84 -3.43 4.28 -19.25
N PRO A 85 -3.63 4.84 -18.04
CA PRO A 85 -2.52 5.35 -17.25
C PRO A 85 -1.51 4.24 -16.90
N LEU A 86 -1.97 3.02 -16.59
CA LEU A 86 -1.08 1.88 -16.34
C LEU A 86 -0.20 1.53 -17.55
N TYR A 87 -0.73 1.62 -18.76
CA TYR A 87 0.04 1.47 -19.98
C TYR A 87 1.11 2.55 -20.09
N LEU A 88 0.76 3.82 -19.88
CA LEU A 88 1.71 4.93 -19.96
C LEU A 88 2.83 4.80 -18.93
N TYR A 89 2.50 4.44 -17.69
CA TYR A 89 3.51 4.15 -16.65
C TYR A 89 4.40 2.99 -17.07
N THR A 90 3.83 1.88 -17.52
CA THR A 90 4.59 0.69 -17.95
C THR A 90 5.52 1.01 -19.11
N ALA A 91 5.07 1.80 -20.10
CA ALA A 91 5.84 2.16 -21.28
C ALA A 91 7.05 3.04 -20.94
N LEU A 92 6.92 3.92 -19.95
CA LEU A 92 7.90 4.96 -19.62
C LEU A 92 9.34 4.44 -19.45
N PRO A 93 9.66 3.48 -18.55
CA PRO A 93 11.03 3.02 -18.34
C PRO A 93 11.60 2.32 -19.57
N PHE A 94 10.79 1.57 -20.32
CA PHE A 94 11.25 0.89 -21.53
C PHE A 94 11.49 1.86 -22.67
N VAL A 95 10.62 2.84 -22.88
CA VAL A 95 10.81 3.85 -23.92
C VAL A 95 12.05 4.68 -23.61
N ALA A 96 12.23 5.11 -22.35
CA ALA A 96 13.43 5.82 -21.91
C ALA A 96 14.71 5.00 -22.18
N LEU A 97 14.73 3.72 -21.82
CA LEU A 97 15.86 2.82 -22.11
C LEU A 97 16.14 2.71 -23.62
N SER A 98 15.11 2.64 -24.46
CA SER A 98 15.29 2.55 -25.92
C SER A 98 15.92 3.81 -26.52
N VAL A 99 15.62 4.99 -25.96
CA VAL A 99 16.24 6.27 -26.36
C VAL A 99 17.69 6.31 -25.88
N ILE A 100 17.93 6.02 -24.60
CA ILE A 100 19.26 5.99 -23.97
C ILE A 100 20.19 5.02 -24.71
N SER A 101 19.69 3.84 -25.10
CA SER A 101 20.47 2.80 -25.80
C SER A 101 20.89 3.18 -27.23
N LYS A 102 20.25 4.20 -27.84
CA LYS A 102 20.71 4.77 -29.13
C LYS A 102 21.83 5.79 -28.93
N VAL A 103 21.90 6.40 -27.76
CA VAL A 103 22.90 7.42 -27.47
C VAL A 103 24.17 6.79 -26.92
N TYR A 104 24.08 5.79 -26.04
CA TYR A 104 25.22 5.28 -25.28
C TYR A 104 25.66 3.88 -25.67
N ARG A 105 26.81 3.46 -25.11
CA ARG A 105 27.22 2.05 -25.17
C ARG A 105 26.13 1.21 -24.53
N LYS A 106 25.71 0.24 -25.33
CA LYS A 106 24.65 -0.70 -25.04
C LYS A 106 24.71 -1.37 -23.65
N SER A 107 25.86 -1.87 -23.21
CA SER A 107 25.95 -2.48 -21.86
C SER A 107 25.74 -1.47 -20.72
N ILE A 108 26.13 -0.21 -20.93
CA ILE A 108 26.01 0.86 -19.93
C ILE A 108 24.57 1.39 -19.88
N SER A 109 23.87 1.45 -21.01
CA SER A 109 22.46 1.88 -21.04
C SER A 109 21.57 0.96 -20.20
N LEU A 110 21.85 -0.36 -20.18
CA LEU A 110 21.10 -1.32 -19.36
C LEU A 110 21.16 -0.99 -17.86
N LEU A 111 22.29 -0.45 -17.35
CA LEU A 111 22.44 -0.06 -15.95
C LEU A 111 21.54 1.11 -15.53
N THR A 112 20.99 1.87 -16.48
CA THR A 112 20.02 2.96 -16.19
C THR A 112 18.64 2.42 -15.83
N PHE A 113 18.29 1.21 -16.27
CA PHE A 113 16.92 0.69 -16.20
C PHE A 113 16.36 0.58 -14.76
N PRO A 114 17.10 0.13 -13.74
CA PRO A 114 16.57 0.04 -12.37
C PRO A 114 16.15 1.42 -11.82
N PHE A 115 16.88 2.48 -12.17
CA PHE A 115 16.53 3.85 -11.80
C PHE A 115 15.26 4.33 -12.52
N LEU A 116 15.15 4.04 -13.81
CA LEU A 116 13.96 4.37 -14.61
C LEU A 116 12.71 3.66 -14.06
N TRP A 117 12.85 2.40 -13.68
CA TRP A 117 11.76 1.61 -13.11
C TRP A 117 11.27 2.18 -11.79
N VAL A 118 12.18 2.46 -10.86
CA VAL A 118 11.83 3.01 -9.55
C VAL A 118 11.30 4.44 -9.64
N GLY A 119 11.87 5.27 -10.52
CA GLY A 119 11.33 6.60 -10.80
C GLY A 119 9.88 6.53 -11.31
N MET A 120 9.57 5.57 -12.17
CA MET A 120 8.20 5.31 -12.62
C MET A 120 7.29 4.85 -11.47
N GLU A 121 7.73 3.91 -10.63
CA GLU A 121 6.91 3.45 -9.50
C GLU A 121 6.64 4.58 -8.50
N PHE A 122 7.63 5.44 -8.24
CA PHE A 122 7.47 6.61 -7.41
C PHE A 122 6.46 7.61 -8.00
N LEU A 123 6.53 7.87 -9.31
CA LEU A 123 5.57 8.72 -10.01
C LEU A 123 4.16 8.12 -9.96
N ARG A 124 4.03 6.80 -10.15
CA ARG A 124 2.75 6.07 -10.07
C ARG A 124 2.17 6.04 -8.65
N GLY A 125 3.02 6.15 -7.63
CA GLY A 125 2.61 6.26 -6.23
C GLY A 125 2.27 7.68 -5.77
N SER A 126 2.36 8.69 -6.65
CA SER A 126 2.26 10.10 -6.29
C SER A 126 1.08 10.83 -6.95
N GLY A 127 0.54 11.85 -6.27
CA GLY A 127 -0.56 12.67 -6.78
C GLY A 127 -1.92 11.97 -6.80
N PHE A 128 -2.90 12.57 -7.48
CA PHE A 128 -4.28 12.05 -7.51
C PHE A 128 -4.49 10.84 -8.44
N TRP A 129 -3.53 10.53 -9.31
CA TRP A 129 -3.49 9.28 -10.09
C TRP A 129 -2.75 8.16 -9.35
N SER A 130 -2.44 8.36 -8.06
CA SER A 130 -1.66 7.42 -7.28
C SER A 130 -2.35 6.06 -7.23
N LEU A 131 -1.61 5.02 -7.64
CA LEU A 131 -1.98 3.63 -7.44
C LEU A 131 -0.77 2.90 -6.83
N PRO A 132 -0.54 3.00 -5.52
CA PRO A 132 0.63 2.44 -4.85
C PRO A 132 0.48 0.94 -4.54
N LEU A 133 -0.07 0.19 -5.50
CA LEU A 133 -0.23 -1.26 -5.48
C LEU A 133 0.68 -1.89 -6.52
N ILE A 134 0.92 -3.21 -6.39
CA ILE A 134 1.56 -4.01 -7.44
C ILE A 134 2.95 -3.42 -7.82
N TYR A 135 3.77 -3.06 -6.83
CA TYR A 135 5.17 -2.72 -7.08
C TYR A 135 5.98 -3.97 -7.39
N LEU A 136 7.08 -3.84 -8.12
CA LEU A 136 7.97 -4.95 -8.42
C LEU A 136 8.48 -5.61 -7.13
N ALA A 137 8.70 -4.83 -6.07
CA ALA A 137 8.96 -5.34 -4.72
C ALA A 137 7.91 -6.36 -4.25
N HIS A 138 6.62 -6.14 -4.51
CA HIS A 138 5.54 -7.01 -4.03
C HIS A 138 5.61 -8.44 -4.60
N THR A 139 6.33 -8.67 -5.71
CA THR A 139 6.64 -10.01 -6.21
C THR A 139 7.42 -10.86 -5.20
N GLN A 140 8.08 -10.21 -4.25
CA GLN A 140 8.91 -10.83 -3.21
C GLN A 140 8.12 -11.18 -1.94
N TYR A 141 6.80 -10.92 -1.91
CA TYR A 141 5.97 -11.17 -0.73
C TYR A 141 5.96 -12.63 -0.26
N HIS A 142 5.96 -13.59 -1.19
CA HIS A 142 5.97 -15.00 -0.79
C HIS A 142 7.26 -15.39 -0.05
N PHE A 143 8.37 -14.67 -0.23
CA PHE A 143 9.57 -14.83 0.59
C PHE A 143 9.44 -14.24 2.01
N MET A 144 8.33 -13.57 2.34
CA MET A 144 8.06 -13.05 3.68
C MET A 144 7.35 -14.11 4.54
N PHE A 145 6.31 -14.74 4.01
CA PHE A 145 5.36 -15.53 4.82
C PHE A 145 5.28 -17.02 4.43
N SER A 146 6.21 -17.53 3.61
CA SER A 146 6.14 -18.93 3.19
C SER A 146 6.59 -19.90 4.28
N ASP A 147 5.84 -20.99 4.44
CA ASP A 147 6.23 -22.10 5.30
C ASP A 147 7.20 -23.10 4.66
N ASN A 148 7.43 -23.00 3.35
CA ASN A 148 8.30 -23.89 2.60
C ASN A 148 9.77 -23.70 3.00
N LEU A 149 10.48 -24.79 3.26
CA LEU A 149 11.87 -24.77 3.73
C LEU A 149 12.85 -24.06 2.78
N VAL A 150 12.69 -24.20 1.46
CA VAL A 150 13.55 -23.54 0.46
C VAL A 150 13.27 -22.04 0.45
N PHE A 151 12.00 -21.65 0.53
CA PHE A 151 11.62 -20.26 0.69
C PHE A 151 12.07 -19.70 2.05
N LYS A 152 12.09 -20.52 3.12
CA LYS A 152 12.62 -20.21 4.46
C LYS A 152 14.15 -20.10 4.54
N LEU A 153 14.90 -20.79 3.70
CA LEU A 153 16.36 -20.63 3.62
C LEU A 153 16.77 -19.36 2.86
N ILE A 154 15.91 -18.92 1.93
CA ILE A 154 16.01 -17.64 1.22
C ILE A 154 15.24 -16.54 1.98
N ASN A 155 14.53 -16.88 3.08
CA ASN A 155 13.45 -16.07 3.67
C ASN A 155 13.94 -14.69 4.04
N GLY A 156 13.09 -13.71 3.74
CA GLY A 156 13.21 -12.36 4.23
C GLY A 156 14.37 -11.57 3.64
N ALA A 157 15.39 -12.19 3.06
CA ALA A 157 16.57 -11.52 2.50
C ALA A 157 16.22 -10.23 1.73
N ILE A 158 15.39 -10.38 0.69
CA ILE A 158 15.01 -9.28 -0.20
C ILE A 158 13.99 -8.33 0.46
N PRO A 159 12.87 -8.83 1.02
CA PRO A 159 11.93 -8.00 1.78
C PRO A 159 12.53 -7.21 2.94
N SER A 160 13.55 -7.73 3.61
CA SER A 160 14.14 -7.13 4.82
C SER A 160 14.93 -5.89 4.53
N TYR A 161 15.48 -5.77 3.32
CA TYR A 161 16.07 -4.52 2.86
C TYR A 161 15.07 -3.36 2.93
N ALA A 162 13.75 -3.61 2.98
CA ALA A 162 12.77 -2.56 3.18
C ALA A 162 13.03 -1.75 4.46
N ASN A 163 13.62 -2.34 5.52
CA ASN A 163 14.01 -1.60 6.73
C ASN A 163 15.10 -0.54 6.49
N MET A 164 15.81 -0.61 5.36
CA MET A 164 16.88 0.30 4.97
C MET A 164 16.50 1.19 3.81
N VAL A 165 15.95 0.59 2.76
CA VAL A 165 15.77 1.22 1.47
C VAL A 165 14.31 1.38 1.07
N GLY A 166 13.39 0.89 1.89
CA GLY A 166 11.96 0.91 1.63
C GLY A 166 11.52 0.01 0.48
N VAL A 167 10.22 -0.01 0.21
CA VAL A 167 9.62 -0.77 -0.90
C VAL A 167 10.24 -0.42 -2.26
N PHE A 168 10.53 0.86 -2.51
CA PHE A 168 11.15 1.31 -3.77
C PHE A 168 12.58 0.82 -3.93
N GLY A 169 13.36 0.76 -2.85
CA GLY A 169 14.70 0.17 -2.89
C GLY A 169 14.68 -1.34 -3.11
N VAL A 170 13.65 -2.04 -2.60
CA VAL A 170 13.46 -3.45 -2.93
C VAL A 170 13.13 -3.62 -4.43
N SER A 171 12.26 -2.79 -5.00
CA SER A 171 12.02 -2.76 -6.44
C SER A 171 13.30 -2.49 -7.24
N PHE A 172 14.16 -1.56 -6.77
CA PHE A 172 15.46 -1.28 -7.37
C PHE A 172 16.34 -2.53 -7.44
N LEU A 173 16.43 -3.28 -6.33
CA LEU A 173 17.22 -4.51 -6.25
C LEU A 173 16.69 -5.57 -7.21
N VAL A 174 15.37 -5.80 -7.25
CA VAL A 174 14.75 -6.78 -8.17
C VAL A 174 14.99 -6.40 -9.63
N ALA A 175 14.84 -5.12 -9.98
CA ALA A 175 15.15 -4.63 -11.33
C ALA A 175 16.65 -4.75 -11.68
N THR A 176 17.53 -4.53 -10.70
CA THR A 176 18.98 -4.69 -10.86
C THR A 176 19.35 -6.14 -11.16
N VAL A 177 18.75 -7.12 -10.47
CA VAL A 177 18.97 -8.54 -10.77
C VAL A 177 18.58 -8.88 -12.21
N ASN A 178 17.41 -8.43 -12.68
CA ASN A 178 16.99 -8.60 -14.07
C ASN A 178 18.04 -8.04 -15.05
N VAL A 179 18.56 -6.84 -14.79
CA VAL A 179 19.56 -6.18 -15.63
C VAL A 179 20.90 -6.89 -15.64
N LEU A 180 21.41 -7.32 -14.47
CA LEU A 180 22.70 -8.00 -14.38
C LEU A 180 22.67 -9.34 -15.11
N ILE A 181 21.58 -10.11 -14.99
CA ILE A 181 21.39 -11.36 -15.75
C ILE A 181 21.34 -11.05 -17.24
N LEU A 182 20.61 -10.01 -17.66
CA LEU A 182 20.56 -9.63 -19.07
C LEU A 182 21.93 -9.21 -19.62
N ILE A 183 22.74 -8.46 -18.86
CA ILE A 183 24.10 -8.09 -19.26
C ILE A 183 24.92 -9.35 -19.54
N GLN A 184 24.87 -10.35 -18.65
CA GLN A 184 25.56 -11.63 -18.88
C GLN A 184 25.07 -12.34 -20.15
N ILE A 185 23.76 -12.38 -20.40
CA ILE A 185 23.19 -13.00 -21.62
C ILE A 185 23.68 -12.28 -22.89
N VAL A 186 23.71 -10.94 -22.87
CA VAL A 186 24.13 -10.11 -24.01
C VAL A 186 25.64 -10.28 -24.27
N GLU A 187 26.47 -10.18 -23.24
CA GLU A 187 27.92 -10.33 -23.36
C GLU A 187 28.31 -11.73 -23.84
N PHE A 188 27.59 -12.77 -23.38
CA PHE A 188 27.75 -14.15 -23.85
C PHE A 188 27.46 -14.30 -25.34
N ARG A 189 26.36 -13.71 -25.81
CA ARG A 189 25.97 -13.79 -27.22
C ARG A 189 26.87 -12.97 -28.14
N GLU A 190 27.43 -11.88 -27.64
CA GLU A 190 28.31 -10.98 -28.41
C GLU A 190 29.78 -11.45 -28.39
N LYS A 191 30.05 -12.67 -27.88
CA LYS A 191 31.38 -13.32 -27.83
C LYS A 191 32.46 -12.43 -27.20
N MET A 192 32.10 -11.66 -26.20
CA MET A 192 33.06 -10.82 -25.48
C MET A 192 34.03 -11.69 -24.65
N SER A 193 35.22 -11.15 -24.34
CA SER A 193 36.21 -11.82 -23.50
C SER A 193 35.61 -12.22 -22.15
N VAL A 194 35.98 -13.39 -21.61
CA VAL A 194 35.56 -13.85 -20.25
C VAL A 194 35.81 -12.77 -19.18
N ARG A 195 36.79 -11.89 -19.38
CA ARG A 195 37.08 -10.76 -18.47
C ARG A 195 35.97 -9.71 -18.39
N SER A 196 35.09 -9.56 -19.40
CA SER A 196 33.97 -8.60 -19.33
C SER A 196 32.83 -9.08 -18.43
N PHE A 197 32.71 -10.38 -18.19
CA PHE A 197 31.65 -10.98 -17.35
C PHE A 197 31.89 -10.79 -15.86
N TRP A 198 33.15 -10.73 -15.44
CA TRP A 198 33.52 -10.76 -14.02
C TRP A 198 32.89 -9.64 -13.19
N PRO A 199 32.83 -8.36 -13.61
CA PRO A 199 32.22 -7.31 -12.81
C PRO A 199 30.74 -7.55 -12.51
N SER A 200 29.94 -7.92 -13.53
CA SER A 200 28.50 -8.15 -13.36
C SER A 200 28.22 -9.44 -12.56
N ALA A 201 29.02 -10.48 -12.76
CA ALA A 201 28.95 -11.71 -11.98
C ALA A 201 29.34 -11.51 -10.51
N VAL A 202 30.37 -10.70 -10.24
CA VAL A 202 30.78 -10.34 -8.87
C VAL A 202 29.71 -9.53 -8.16
N VAL A 203 29.14 -8.50 -8.82
CA VAL A 203 28.04 -7.72 -8.22
C VAL A 203 26.81 -8.59 -7.97
N LEU A 204 26.44 -9.46 -8.91
CA LEU A 204 25.34 -10.40 -8.70
C LEU A 204 25.65 -11.36 -7.54
N GLY A 205 26.87 -11.87 -7.45
CA GLY A 205 27.34 -12.69 -6.33
C GLY A 205 27.26 -11.96 -5.00
N ILE A 206 27.69 -10.70 -4.93
CA ILE A 206 27.60 -9.86 -3.72
C ILE A 206 26.13 -9.64 -3.33
N ILE A 207 25.25 -9.37 -4.29
CA ILE A 207 23.81 -9.21 -4.04
C ILE A 207 23.23 -10.51 -3.47
N VAL A 208 23.54 -11.65 -4.07
CA VAL A 208 23.05 -12.97 -3.61
C VAL A 208 23.63 -13.34 -2.23
N ILE A 209 24.92 -13.10 -1.99
CA ILE A 209 25.56 -13.34 -0.69
C ILE A 209 25.00 -12.39 0.37
N GLY A 210 24.80 -11.12 0.02
CA GLY A 210 24.17 -10.12 0.87
C GLY A 210 22.75 -10.52 1.25
N MET A 211 21.97 -11.02 0.29
CA MET A 211 20.64 -11.58 0.51
C MET A 211 20.69 -12.70 1.56
N ILE A 212 21.59 -13.67 1.42
CA ILE A 212 21.70 -14.80 2.35
C ILE A 212 22.13 -14.35 3.77
N ASN A 213 23.05 -13.38 3.89
CA ASN A 213 23.60 -12.96 5.18
C ASN A 213 22.77 -11.89 5.92
N PHE A 214 21.79 -11.27 5.26
CA PHE A 214 20.91 -10.25 5.87
C PHE A 214 19.98 -10.80 6.95
N HIS A 215 19.88 -12.12 7.06
CA HIS A 215 19.14 -12.84 8.11
C HIS A 215 19.51 -12.37 9.54
N SER A 216 20.78 -12.00 9.76
CA SER A 216 21.27 -11.49 11.05
C SER A 216 20.61 -10.18 11.49
N ILE A 217 20.36 -9.27 10.54
CA ILE A 217 19.72 -7.96 10.83
C ILE A 217 18.23 -8.15 11.11
N ILE A 218 17.57 -9.08 10.42
CA ILE A 218 16.17 -9.46 10.68
C ILE A 218 16.03 -9.95 12.11
N ASN A 219 16.90 -10.88 12.52
CA ASN A 219 16.88 -11.45 13.86
C ASN A 219 17.10 -10.38 14.91
N TRP A 220 18.01 -9.43 14.69
CA TRP A 220 18.22 -8.30 15.60
C TRP A 220 16.96 -7.41 15.74
N TYR A 221 16.34 -6.99 14.64
CA TYR A 221 15.11 -6.17 14.70
C TYR A 221 13.92 -6.94 15.29
N SER A 222 13.82 -8.23 14.98
CA SER A 222 12.82 -9.14 15.55
C SER A 222 13.00 -9.26 17.07
N GLU A 223 14.23 -9.43 17.54
CA GLU A 223 14.52 -9.46 18.98
C GLU A 223 14.18 -8.12 19.64
N GLU A 224 14.57 -7.00 19.06
CA GLU A 224 14.31 -5.69 19.65
C GLU A 224 12.80 -5.36 19.69
N SER A 225 12.06 -5.74 18.65
CA SER A 225 10.61 -5.54 18.59
C SER A 225 9.81 -6.46 19.53
N THR A 226 10.40 -7.57 19.98
CA THR A 226 9.77 -8.54 20.88
C THR A 226 10.15 -8.38 22.36
N LYS A 227 11.09 -7.48 22.70
CA LYS A 227 11.44 -7.13 24.10
C LYS A 227 10.33 -6.36 24.85
N GLY A 228 9.32 -5.91 24.12
CA GLY A 228 8.21 -5.11 24.61
C GLY A 228 7.28 -5.80 25.59
N THR A 229 6.37 -5.03 26.19
CA THR A 229 5.25 -5.62 26.92
C THR A 229 4.25 -6.22 25.93
N LYS A 230 3.75 -7.41 26.24
CA LYS A 230 2.75 -8.13 25.45
C LYS A 230 1.34 -7.61 25.77
N VAL A 231 0.57 -7.23 24.76
CA VAL A 231 -0.83 -6.74 24.85
C VAL A 231 -1.71 -7.51 23.87
N SER A 232 -2.92 -7.87 24.29
CA SER A 232 -3.86 -8.61 23.45
C SER A 232 -4.84 -7.68 22.72
N PHE A 233 -5.00 -7.88 21.41
CA PHE A 233 -5.92 -7.12 20.56
C PHE A 233 -7.00 -8.03 19.98
N GLY A 234 -8.26 -7.56 20.01
CA GLY A 234 -9.39 -8.21 19.35
C GLY A 234 -9.83 -7.39 18.13
N LEU A 235 -9.78 -8.01 16.95
CA LEU A 235 -10.06 -7.40 15.66
C LEU A 235 -11.39 -7.94 15.13
N ILE A 236 -12.33 -7.04 14.85
CA ILE A 236 -13.71 -7.41 14.51
C ILE A 236 -13.90 -7.48 12.99
N GLN A 237 -14.41 -8.62 12.50
CA GLN A 237 -14.70 -8.87 11.08
C GLN A 237 -16.19 -9.23 10.89
N PRO A 238 -17.07 -8.22 10.72
CA PRO A 238 -18.51 -8.44 10.66
C PRO A 238 -18.98 -9.08 9.35
N ASN A 239 -18.20 -8.95 8.27
CA ASN A 239 -18.51 -9.47 6.94
C ASN A 239 -19.80 -8.90 6.33
N PHE A 240 -19.99 -7.59 6.41
CA PHE A 240 -21.12 -6.91 5.77
C PHE A 240 -20.79 -6.50 4.34
N SER A 241 -21.77 -6.55 3.44
CA SER A 241 -21.58 -6.02 2.09
C SER A 241 -21.46 -4.49 2.15
N PRO A 242 -20.42 -3.89 1.53
CA PRO A 242 -20.32 -2.45 1.44
C PRO A 242 -21.19 -1.85 0.34
N TRP A 243 -22.04 -2.63 -0.30
CA TRP A 243 -23.04 -2.12 -1.25
C TRP A 243 -24.43 -2.06 -0.63
N ASP A 244 -24.59 -2.63 0.56
CA ASP A 244 -25.84 -2.57 1.30
C ASP A 244 -26.08 -1.14 1.79
N LYS A 245 -27.31 -0.64 1.63
CA LYS A 245 -27.78 0.61 2.21
C LYS A 245 -28.03 0.41 3.71
N LEU A 246 -26.96 0.16 4.46
CA LEU A 246 -26.97 0.20 5.92
C LEU A 246 -27.31 1.63 6.33
N LEU A 247 -28.50 1.80 6.86
CA LEU A 247 -29.03 3.08 7.32
C LEU A 247 -29.25 3.02 8.83
N ALA A 248 -29.26 4.19 9.46
CA ALA A 248 -29.43 4.29 10.91
C ALA A 248 -30.76 3.62 11.31
N GLY A 249 -30.68 2.74 12.30
CA GLY A 249 -31.84 1.94 12.75
C GLY A 249 -31.79 0.46 12.37
N ASP A 250 -30.72 -0.01 11.70
CA ASP A 250 -30.45 -1.44 11.54
C ASP A 250 -29.88 -2.05 12.84
N PHE A 251 -30.75 -2.24 13.82
CA PHE A 251 -30.40 -2.82 15.13
C PHE A 251 -29.99 -4.30 15.04
N GLU A 252 -30.45 -5.03 14.01
CA GLU A 252 -30.04 -6.42 13.81
C GLU A 252 -28.54 -6.51 13.57
N LYS A 253 -28.02 -5.71 12.64
CA LYS A 253 -26.58 -5.68 12.37
C LYS A 253 -25.76 -5.03 13.48
N LEU A 254 -26.31 -4.04 14.19
CA LEU A 254 -25.65 -3.50 15.39
C LEU A 254 -25.49 -4.60 16.45
N ASN A 255 -26.53 -5.39 16.71
CA ASN A 255 -26.47 -6.52 17.64
C ASN A 255 -25.44 -7.58 17.22
N GLU A 256 -25.33 -7.88 15.92
CA GLU A 256 -24.30 -8.79 15.41
C GLU A 256 -22.88 -8.24 15.66
N VAL A 257 -22.67 -6.94 15.47
CA VAL A 257 -21.39 -6.28 15.76
C VAL A 257 -21.09 -6.32 17.26
N GLU A 258 -22.07 -5.99 18.09
CA GLU A 258 -21.97 -6.04 19.55
C GLU A 258 -21.61 -7.44 20.07
N GLU A 259 -22.20 -8.49 19.48
CA GLU A 259 -21.89 -9.88 19.81
C GLU A 259 -20.42 -10.23 19.52
N LEU A 260 -19.88 -9.77 18.38
CA LEU A 260 -18.47 -9.97 18.04
C LEU A 260 -17.53 -9.23 19.02
N PHE A 261 -17.85 -7.98 19.36
CA PHE A 261 -17.13 -7.22 20.37
C PHE A 261 -17.14 -7.94 21.72
N TYR A 262 -18.31 -8.41 22.15
CA TYR A 262 -18.45 -9.15 23.40
C TYR A 262 -17.62 -10.44 23.41
N LYS A 263 -17.68 -11.24 22.33
CA LYS A 263 -16.88 -12.47 22.19
C LYS A 263 -15.38 -12.18 22.25
N ALA A 264 -14.89 -11.21 21.49
CA ALA A 264 -13.47 -10.82 21.47
C ALA A 264 -13.01 -10.24 22.82
N SER A 265 -13.88 -9.52 23.54
CA SER A 265 -13.54 -8.87 24.82
C SER A 265 -13.17 -9.83 25.96
N LYS A 266 -13.58 -11.10 25.84
CA LYS A 266 -13.27 -12.15 26.83
C LYS A 266 -11.78 -12.48 26.89
N GLU A 267 -11.08 -12.28 25.77
CA GLU A 267 -9.68 -12.67 25.60
C GLU A 267 -8.76 -11.45 25.34
N ALA A 268 -9.30 -10.37 24.78
CA ALA A 268 -8.53 -9.19 24.39
C ALA A 268 -8.49 -8.07 25.46
N ASP A 269 -7.43 -7.27 25.42
CA ASP A 269 -7.27 -6.06 26.25
C ASP A 269 -7.82 -4.81 25.55
N ILE A 270 -7.68 -4.73 24.23
CA ILE A 270 -8.13 -3.63 23.37
C ILE A 270 -8.91 -4.21 22.19
N LEU A 271 -10.00 -3.55 21.79
CA LEU A 271 -10.84 -3.98 20.66
C LEU A 271 -10.78 -2.95 19.51
N VAL A 272 -10.81 -3.43 18.27
CA VAL A 272 -10.68 -2.60 17.07
C VAL A 272 -11.74 -3.01 16.04
N SER A 273 -12.53 -2.04 15.57
CA SER A 273 -13.46 -2.26 14.45
C SER A 273 -12.78 -2.20 13.09
N CYS A 274 -13.41 -2.80 12.08
CA CYS A 274 -13.11 -2.49 10.68
C CYS A 274 -13.63 -1.09 10.28
N GLU A 275 -13.10 -0.53 9.18
CA GLU A 275 -13.53 0.76 8.64
C GLU A 275 -15.03 0.82 8.37
N SER A 276 -15.66 1.93 8.78
CA SER A 276 -17.08 2.18 8.59
C SER A 276 -17.96 0.99 8.99
N ILE A 277 -17.62 0.34 10.11
CA ILE A 277 -18.40 -0.76 10.70
C ILE A 277 -19.86 -0.34 10.93
N LEU A 278 -20.05 0.95 11.22
CA LEU A 278 -21.34 1.64 11.19
C LEU A 278 -21.28 2.64 10.04
N ARG A 279 -22.24 2.57 9.12
CA ARG A 279 -22.25 3.36 7.87
C ARG A 279 -22.78 4.76 8.01
N ASP A 280 -23.45 5.03 9.11
CA ASP A 280 -24.04 6.32 9.40
C ASP A 280 -23.15 7.16 10.30
N PRO A 281 -23.32 8.49 10.30
CA PRO A 281 -22.67 9.37 11.23
C PRO A 281 -23.18 9.20 12.66
N VAL A 282 -22.69 8.16 13.34
CA VAL A 282 -23.06 7.77 14.71
C VAL A 282 -23.00 8.97 15.66
N ASN A 283 -22.00 9.84 15.49
CA ASN A 283 -21.84 11.06 16.29
C ASN A 283 -23.03 12.04 16.12
N TYR A 284 -23.55 12.18 14.91
CA TYR A 284 -24.72 12.99 14.63
C TYR A 284 -25.96 12.39 15.30
N TYR A 285 -26.19 11.08 15.14
CA TYR A 285 -27.34 10.41 15.77
C TYR A 285 -27.29 10.49 17.29
N TYR A 286 -26.11 10.30 17.88
CA TYR A 286 -25.89 10.48 19.31
C TYR A 286 -26.22 11.90 19.77
N SER A 287 -25.75 12.93 19.04
CA SER A 287 -26.00 14.34 19.37
C SER A 287 -27.50 14.72 19.35
N LYS A 288 -28.29 13.99 18.56
CA LYS A 288 -29.75 14.17 18.45
C LYS A 288 -30.54 13.28 19.43
N GLY A 289 -29.85 12.46 20.23
CA GLY A 289 -30.48 11.57 21.20
C GLY A 289 -31.12 10.30 20.60
N TYR A 290 -30.75 9.92 19.37
CA TYR A 290 -31.26 8.68 18.77
C TYR A 290 -30.61 7.45 19.42
N THR A 291 -31.44 6.45 19.74
CA THR A 291 -31.03 5.19 20.39
C THR A 291 -29.89 4.49 19.67
N PHE A 292 -29.95 4.41 18.34
CA PHE A 292 -28.90 3.80 17.51
C PHE A 292 -27.51 4.40 17.79
N GLY A 293 -27.41 5.74 17.86
CA GLY A 293 -26.14 6.42 18.14
C GLY A 293 -25.66 6.19 19.58
N ILE A 294 -26.59 6.09 20.53
CA ILE A 294 -26.32 5.83 21.94
C ILE A 294 -25.79 4.41 22.14
N GLU A 295 -26.44 3.40 21.56
CA GLU A 295 -26.03 1.99 21.66
C GLU A 295 -24.66 1.77 21.00
N ALA A 296 -24.48 2.28 19.78
CA ALA A 296 -23.19 2.22 19.08
C ALA A 296 -22.01 2.79 19.91
N LEU A 297 -22.18 3.94 20.57
CA LEU A 297 -21.14 4.54 21.42
C LEU A 297 -21.08 3.92 22.83
N ASN A 298 -22.03 3.06 23.20
CA ASN A 298 -22.02 2.32 24.47
C ASN A 298 -21.27 0.99 24.39
N ILE A 299 -20.87 0.51 23.19
CA ILE A 299 -20.04 -0.70 23.02
C ILE A 299 -18.88 -0.80 24.03
N PRO A 300 -18.06 0.26 24.27
CA PRO A 300 -16.95 0.19 25.22
C PRO A 300 -17.42 -0.06 26.67
N ARG A 301 -18.57 0.48 27.07
CA ARG A 301 -19.17 0.27 28.40
C ARG A 301 -19.70 -1.15 28.56
N MET A 302 -20.29 -1.69 27.49
CA MET A 302 -20.79 -3.07 27.46
C MET A 302 -19.66 -4.07 27.68
N VAL A 303 -18.55 -3.90 26.95
CA VAL A 303 -17.40 -4.82 27.02
C VAL A 303 -16.40 -4.48 28.14
N LYS A 304 -16.49 -3.28 28.72
CA LYS A 304 -15.58 -2.76 29.76
C LYS A 304 -14.11 -2.80 29.32
N LYS A 305 -13.85 -2.41 28.07
CA LYS A 305 -12.52 -2.34 27.46
C LYS A 305 -12.39 -1.08 26.61
N PRO A 306 -11.16 -0.56 26.40
CA PRO A 306 -10.92 0.43 25.36
C PRO A 306 -11.27 -0.11 23.98
N VAL A 307 -11.90 0.73 23.16
CA VAL A 307 -12.33 0.38 21.80
C VAL A 307 -11.87 1.45 20.83
N ILE A 308 -11.31 1.03 19.69
CA ILE A 308 -11.18 1.88 18.51
C ILE A 308 -12.37 1.60 17.61
N LEU A 309 -13.24 2.59 17.47
CA LEU A 309 -14.46 2.50 16.67
C LEU A 309 -14.38 3.44 15.47
N THR A 310 -14.72 2.95 14.28
CA THR A 310 -14.64 3.73 13.04
C THR A 310 -15.96 3.82 12.31
N PHE A 311 -16.33 5.02 11.90
CA PHE A 311 -17.59 5.33 11.21
C PHE A 311 -17.45 6.67 10.48
N PRO A 312 -18.30 6.97 9.48
CA PRO A 312 -18.36 8.31 8.90
C PRO A 312 -18.67 9.33 10.00
N TYR A 313 -17.97 10.45 10.07
CA TYR A 313 -18.18 11.46 11.11
C TYR A 313 -18.70 12.73 10.49
N LEU A 314 -19.82 13.23 10.99
CA LEU A 314 -20.44 14.47 10.50
C LEU A 314 -20.11 15.63 11.43
N GLU A 315 -19.35 16.60 10.94
CA GLU A 315 -19.14 17.87 11.61
C GLU A 315 -20.04 18.94 10.98
N VAL A 316 -20.86 19.60 11.82
CA VAL A 316 -21.73 20.71 11.40
C VAL A 316 -21.11 21.99 11.94
N SER A 317 -20.69 22.87 11.03
CA SER A 317 -20.16 24.19 11.35
C SER A 317 -21.08 25.26 10.79
N THR A 318 -21.07 26.47 11.38
CA THR A 318 -21.86 27.59 10.88
C THR A 318 -20.92 28.63 10.30
N THR A 319 -21.16 29.01 9.05
CA THR A 319 -20.43 30.08 8.38
C THR A 319 -21.34 31.27 8.14
N ASN A 320 -20.83 32.49 8.37
CA ASN A 320 -21.56 33.71 8.08
C ASN A 320 -21.33 34.05 6.61
N THR A 321 -22.34 33.84 5.78
CA THR A 321 -22.33 34.27 4.38
C THR A 321 -23.26 35.48 4.21
N PHE A 322 -23.24 36.14 3.06
CA PHE A 322 -24.07 37.32 2.81
C PHE A 322 -24.94 37.10 1.58
N VAL A 323 -26.22 37.38 1.69
CA VAL A 323 -27.13 37.47 0.54
C VAL A 323 -27.33 38.94 0.20
N ASN A 324 -27.24 39.28 -1.09
CA ASN A 324 -27.53 40.63 -1.55
C ASN A 324 -29.02 40.74 -1.91
N ILE A 325 -29.77 41.53 -1.15
CA ILE A 325 -31.16 41.86 -1.45
C ILE A 325 -31.25 43.37 -1.68
N ARG A 326 -31.55 43.77 -2.92
CA ARG A 326 -31.70 45.18 -3.33
C ARG A 326 -30.51 46.06 -2.93
N GLY A 327 -29.28 45.56 -3.07
CA GLY A 327 -28.05 46.29 -2.76
C GLY A 327 -27.63 46.24 -1.29
N LYS A 328 -28.42 45.63 -0.39
CA LYS A 328 -28.04 45.41 1.02
C LYS A 328 -27.48 43.99 1.21
N LYS A 329 -26.27 43.90 1.78
CA LYS A 329 -25.69 42.63 2.25
C LYS A 329 -26.34 42.24 3.57
N ILE A 330 -27.13 41.19 3.56
CA ILE A 330 -27.77 40.63 4.76
C ILE A 330 -26.94 39.41 5.18
N PRO A 331 -26.42 39.37 6.41
CA PRO A 331 -25.72 38.20 6.92
C PRO A 331 -26.72 37.05 7.07
N ILE A 332 -26.37 35.89 6.55
CA ILE A 332 -27.07 34.64 6.78
C ILE A 332 -26.09 33.62 7.39
N ASN A 333 -26.60 32.85 8.33
CA ASN A 333 -25.87 31.73 8.89
C ASN A 333 -26.12 30.52 8.00
N GLN A 334 -25.09 30.03 7.33
CA GLN A 334 -25.15 28.85 6.51
C GLN A 334 -24.46 27.70 7.23
N GLU A 335 -25.20 26.62 7.48
CA GLU A 335 -24.62 25.38 7.97
C GLU A 335 -23.77 24.73 6.87
N VAL A 336 -22.55 24.37 7.24
CA VAL A 336 -21.60 23.65 6.41
C VAL A 336 -21.37 22.29 7.05
N TYR A 337 -21.64 21.25 6.27
CA TYR A 337 -21.58 19.86 6.67
C TYR A 337 -20.29 19.24 6.12
N ASN A 338 -19.37 18.89 7.00
CA ASN A 338 -18.14 18.19 6.64
C ASN A 338 -18.28 16.71 7.02
N TYR A 339 -18.21 15.82 6.03
CA TYR A 339 -18.25 14.38 6.23
C TYR A 339 -16.82 13.84 6.22
N TYR A 340 -16.41 13.17 7.29
CA TYR A 340 -15.09 12.57 7.42
C TYR A 340 -15.20 11.05 7.50
N ASN A 341 -14.14 10.34 7.14
CA ASN A 341 -13.93 8.96 7.58
C ASN A 341 -13.11 9.01 8.87
N ALA A 342 -13.67 8.52 9.98
CA ALA A 342 -13.09 8.75 11.30
C ALA A 342 -12.82 7.47 12.07
N ALA A 343 -11.80 7.53 12.92
CA ALA A 343 -11.55 6.58 13.99
C ALA A 343 -11.60 7.30 15.34
N LEU A 344 -12.35 6.76 16.29
CA LEU A 344 -12.43 7.26 17.66
C LEU A 344 -11.80 6.24 18.60
N LEU A 345 -10.92 6.70 19.48
CA LEU A 345 -10.47 5.96 20.64
C LEU A 345 -11.41 6.26 21.82
N LEU A 346 -12.14 5.24 22.26
CA LEU A 346 -13.04 5.29 23.41
C LEU A 346 -12.42 4.50 24.58
N ASP A 347 -12.48 5.04 25.79
CA ASP A 347 -12.09 4.29 26.99
C ASP A 347 -13.16 3.28 27.42
N GLU A 348 -12.87 2.47 28.45
CA GLU A 348 -13.81 1.48 29.01
C GLU A 348 -15.13 2.07 29.54
N LYS A 349 -15.22 3.40 29.69
CA LYS A 349 -16.43 4.14 30.09
C LYS A 349 -17.12 4.80 28.91
N GLY A 350 -16.68 4.54 27.68
CA GLY A 350 -17.23 5.14 26.46
C GLY A 350 -16.87 6.62 26.28
N LYS A 351 -15.87 7.13 27.00
CA LYS A 351 -15.41 8.51 26.81
C LYS A 351 -14.47 8.59 25.62
N GLU A 352 -14.70 9.56 24.73
CA GLU A 352 -13.76 9.92 23.66
C GLU A 352 -12.44 10.43 24.25
N ILE A 353 -11.36 9.70 23.99
CA ILE A 353 -9.99 10.03 24.41
C ILE A 353 -9.23 10.71 23.28
N ALA A 354 -9.42 10.22 22.06
CA ALA A 354 -8.80 10.76 20.86
C ALA A 354 -9.66 10.45 19.63
N LYS A 355 -9.48 11.23 18.58
CA LYS A 355 -10.14 11.06 17.29
C LYS A 355 -9.15 11.32 16.18
N TYR A 356 -9.32 10.59 15.07
CA TYR A 356 -8.53 10.73 13.86
C TYR A 356 -9.47 10.82 12.67
N PHE A 357 -9.19 11.75 11.76
CA PHE A 357 -9.84 11.84 10.46
C PHE A 357 -8.86 11.40 9.39
N LYS A 358 -9.28 10.50 8.51
CA LYS A 358 -8.48 9.98 7.39
C LYS A 358 -7.90 11.15 6.59
N VAL A 359 -6.56 11.21 6.50
CA VAL A 359 -5.86 12.34 5.87
C VAL A 359 -5.63 12.10 4.37
N HIS A 360 -5.49 10.84 3.95
CA HIS A 360 -5.30 10.49 2.54
C HIS A 360 -6.56 9.85 1.98
N THR A 361 -7.39 10.65 1.32
CA THR A 361 -8.65 10.19 0.72
C THR A 361 -8.44 9.62 -0.68
N VAL A 362 -9.20 8.57 -1.00
CA VAL A 362 -9.10 7.82 -2.26
C VAL A 362 -9.70 8.65 -3.40
N PRO A 363 -8.92 9.02 -4.44
CA PRO A 363 -9.44 9.72 -5.60
C PRO A 363 -10.53 8.91 -6.29
N PHE A 364 -11.59 9.57 -6.77
CA PHE A 364 -12.77 8.99 -7.41
C PHE A 364 -13.63 8.07 -6.53
N GLY A 365 -13.15 7.67 -5.34
CA GLY A 365 -13.89 6.87 -4.35
C GLY A 365 -14.43 7.70 -3.20
N GLU A 366 -13.67 8.71 -2.75
CA GLU A 366 -13.99 9.55 -1.59
C GLU A 366 -14.01 11.04 -1.95
N TRP A 367 -13.46 11.45 -3.09
CA TRP A 367 -13.54 12.82 -3.58
C TRP A 367 -13.36 12.85 -5.10
N THR A 368 -13.85 13.91 -5.75
CA THR A 368 -13.76 14.06 -7.22
C THR A 368 -12.60 14.97 -7.64
N PRO A 369 -11.55 14.44 -8.30
CA PRO A 369 -10.53 15.27 -8.93
C PRO A 369 -11.12 16.19 -10.00
N PHE A 370 -10.64 17.43 -10.03
CA PHE A 370 -11.06 18.45 -11.00
C PHE A 370 -12.56 18.78 -11.01
N ALA A 371 -13.28 18.51 -9.92
CA ALA A 371 -14.71 18.84 -9.79
C ALA A 371 -15.03 20.30 -10.13
N GLU A 372 -14.12 21.23 -9.82
CA GLU A 372 -14.26 22.66 -10.12
C GLU A 372 -14.24 22.96 -11.62
N TYR A 373 -13.54 22.14 -12.42
CA TYR A 373 -13.40 22.34 -13.87
C TYR A 373 -14.40 21.51 -14.67
N VAL A 374 -14.86 20.38 -14.12
CA VAL A 374 -15.82 19.49 -14.77
C VAL A 374 -16.94 19.12 -13.79
N PRO A 375 -17.91 20.03 -13.54
CA PRO A 375 -18.95 19.80 -12.52
C PRO A 375 -19.80 18.55 -12.77
N TYR A 376 -20.05 18.20 -14.04
CA TYR A 376 -20.77 16.98 -14.42
C TYR A 376 -20.04 15.69 -13.98
N LEU A 377 -18.71 15.72 -13.89
CA LEU A 377 -17.93 14.59 -13.37
C LEU A 377 -18.24 14.33 -11.89
N LYS A 378 -18.46 15.40 -11.11
CA LYS A 378 -18.83 15.31 -9.70
C LYS A 378 -20.22 14.70 -9.51
N GLU A 379 -21.18 15.03 -10.36
CA GLU A 379 -22.52 14.43 -10.32
C GLU A 379 -22.45 12.92 -10.55
N ILE A 380 -21.78 12.48 -11.63
CA ILE A 380 -21.59 11.05 -11.94
C ILE A 380 -20.89 10.31 -10.79
N ILE A 381 -19.80 10.86 -10.27
CA ILE A 381 -19.06 10.19 -9.20
C ILE A 381 -19.90 10.11 -7.94
N ASN A 382 -20.58 11.19 -7.54
CA ASN A 382 -21.44 11.18 -6.36
C ASN A 382 -22.57 10.15 -6.46
N GLU A 383 -23.15 9.94 -7.65
CA GLU A 383 -24.13 8.87 -7.87
C GLU A 383 -23.53 7.47 -7.69
N ILE A 384 -22.26 7.28 -8.05
CA ILE A 384 -21.56 5.99 -7.96
C ILE A 384 -21.07 5.70 -6.53
N VAL A 385 -20.54 6.72 -5.83
CA VAL A 385 -19.79 6.52 -4.55
C VAL A 385 -20.49 7.09 -3.31
N GLY A 386 -21.59 7.82 -3.48
CA GLY A 386 -22.44 8.25 -2.35
C GLY A 386 -22.03 9.55 -1.67
N GLY A 387 -21.12 10.33 -2.25
CA GLY A 387 -20.76 11.69 -1.79
C GLY A 387 -19.26 11.92 -1.61
N GLU A 388 -18.89 13.15 -1.25
CA GLU A 388 -17.50 13.56 -1.00
C GLU A 388 -17.17 13.54 0.50
N LEU A 389 -16.03 12.94 0.83
CA LEU A 389 -15.41 12.97 2.13
C LEU A 389 -14.35 14.07 2.19
N THR A 390 -14.39 14.81 3.29
CA THR A 390 -13.41 15.83 3.63
C THR A 390 -12.15 15.15 4.17
N PRO A 391 -10.96 15.45 3.63
CA PRO A 391 -9.71 14.97 4.20
C PRO A 391 -9.44 15.55 5.59
N GLY A 392 -8.92 14.72 6.48
CA GLY A 392 -8.34 15.15 7.75
C GLY A 392 -7.11 16.03 7.54
N LYS A 393 -6.83 16.91 8.51
CA LYS A 393 -5.73 17.89 8.41
C LYS A 393 -4.48 17.49 9.20
N GLU A 394 -4.60 16.54 10.12
CA GLU A 394 -3.56 16.24 11.11
C GLU A 394 -3.42 14.73 11.33
N PHE A 395 -2.18 14.32 11.62
CA PHE A 395 -1.87 12.96 12.06
C PHE A 395 -2.03 12.89 13.58
N THR A 396 -2.73 11.88 14.09
CA THR A 396 -3.01 11.72 15.52
C THR A 396 -2.43 10.41 16.05
N ILE A 397 -1.77 10.43 17.21
CA ILE A 397 -1.37 9.21 17.93
C ILE A 397 -2.45 8.87 18.96
N PHE A 398 -2.91 7.63 18.97
CA PHE A 398 -3.81 7.09 19.98
C PHE A 398 -2.98 6.55 21.15
N ALA A 399 -3.00 7.27 22.28
CA ALA A 399 -2.36 6.83 23.52
C ALA A 399 -3.32 5.92 24.31
N ILE A 400 -3.31 4.62 24.00
CA ILE A 400 -4.26 3.65 24.54
C ILE A 400 -3.76 3.13 25.89
N LYS A 401 -4.56 3.31 26.95
CA LYS A 401 -4.27 2.72 28.25
C LYS A 401 -4.75 1.27 28.27
N ALA A 402 -3.81 0.32 28.20
CA ALA A 402 -4.09 -1.11 28.28
C ALA A 402 -3.85 -1.62 29.70
N LYS A 403 -4.87 -2.23 30.31
CA LYS A 403 -4.74 -2.87 31.62
C LYS A 403 -4.49 -4.36 31.44
N LYS A 404 -3.24 -4.78 31.59
CA LYS A 404 -2.88 -6.20 31.54
C LYS A 404 -3.56 -6.96 32.69
N VAL A 405 -4.15 -8.11 32.41
CA VAL A 405 -4.66 -9.01 33.45
C VAL A 405 -3.52 -9.38 34.41
N GLY A 406 -3.61 -8.95 35.67
CA GLY A 406 -2.60 -9.21 36.70
C GLY A 406 -1.31 -8.37 36.59
N GLY A 407 -1.26 -7.31 35.77
CA GLY A 407 -0.08 -6.45 35.58
C GLY A 407 -0.37 -4.95 35.65
N PRO A 408 0.66 -4.09 35.51
CA PRO A 408 0.47 -2.64 35.50
C PRO A 408 -0.27 -2.19 34.23
N THR A 409 -0.99 -1.07 34.33
CA THR A 409 -1.52 -0.38 33.16
C THR A 409 -0.37 0.21 32.35
N ILE A 410 -0.33 -0.08 31.05
CA ILE A 410 0.65 0.49 30.12
C ILE A 410 -0.05 1.44 29.13
N THR A 411 0.70 2.39 28.59
CA THR A 411 0.25 3.24 27.48
C THR A 411 0.87 2.73 26.18
N VAL A 412 0.02 2.39 25.21
CA VAL A 412 0.43 2.00 23.86
C VAL A 412 0.18 3.17 22.93
N ASN A 413 1.23 3.69 22.30
CA ASN A 413 1.07 4.69 21.24
C ASN A 413 0.75 3.98 19.93
N ALA A 414 -0.48 4.13 19.45
CA ALA A 414 -0.97 3.51 18.23
C ALA A 414 -1.18 4.55 17.14
N ALA A 415 -0.79 4.22 15.91
CA ALA A 415 -1.08 5.02 14.74
C ALA A 415 -2.35 4.49 14.06
N PRO A 416 -3.46 5.24 14.07
CA PRO A 416 -4.63 4.89 13.28
C PRO A 416 -4.31 5.09 11.79
N ILE A 417 -4.60 4.08 10.98
CA ILE A 417 -4.43 4.08 9.53
C ILE A 417 -5.73 3.57 8.93
N ILE A 418 -6.43 4.38 8.14
CA ILE A 418 -7.73 4.00 7.59
C ILE A 418 -7.55 3.58 6.13
N CYS A 419 -7.96 2.34 5.83
CA CYS A 419 -8.00 1.79 4.48
C CYS A 419 -6.63 1.90 3.77
N PHE A 420 -6.64 2.40 2.54
CA PHE A 420 -5.47 2.55 1.67
C PHE A 420 -4.36 3.48 2.18
N GLU A 421 -4.49 4.10 3.35
CA GLU A 421 -3.39 4.87 3.95
C GLU A 421 -2.14 3.99 4.24
N ASP A 422 -2.31 2.69 4.45
CA ASP A 422 -1.19 1.75 4.62
C ASP A 422 -0.43 1.44 3.31
N LEU A 423 -0.95 1.85 2.15
CA LEU A 423 -0.26 1.71 0.88
C LEU A 423 0.89 2.71 0.73
N TYR A 424 0.88 3.79 1.54
CA TYR A 424 1.80 4.91 1.40
C TYR A 424 2.96 4.81 2.42
N PRO A 425 4.21 4.58 1.95
CA PRO A 425 5.37 4.45 2.85
C PRO A 425 5.58 5.69 3.73
N TYR A 426 5.28 6.89 3.21
CA TYR A 426 5.49 8.14 3.94
C TYR A 426 4.56 8.29 5.16
N ILE A 427 3.36 7.69 5.13
CA ILE A 427 2.40 7.73 6.25
C ILE A 427 2.96 6.91 7.41
N ALA A 428 3.36 5.66 7.15
CA ALA A 428 3.96 4.79 8.16
C ALA A 428 5.27 5.37 8.71
N GLN A 429 6.10 5.97 7.84
CA GLN A 429 7.31 6.67 8.26
C GLN A 429 6.99 7.82 9.21
N ARG A 430 6.05 8.69 8.85
CA ARG A 430 5.66 9.86 9.64
C ARG A 430 5.14 9.45 11.02
N TYR A 431 4.24 8.46 11.08
CA TYR A 431 3.75 7.93 12.36
C TYR A 431 4.86 7.33 13.21
N SER A 432 5.82 6.64 12.59
CA SER A 432 6.96 6.07 13.30
C SER A 432 7.87 7.15 13.90
N LEU A 433 8.08 8.26 13.18
CA LEU A 433 8.81 9.44 13.68
C LEU A 433 8.05 10.18 14.79
N MET A 434 6.71 10.14 14.77
CA MET A 434 5.86 10.67 15.85
C MET A 434 5.85 9.77 17.11
N GLY A 435 6.59 8.65 17.12
CA GLY A 435 6.69 7.76 18.26
C GLY A 435 5.53 6.76 18.40
N SER A 436 4.79 6.49 17.32
CA SER A 436 3.89 5.33 17.26
C SER A 436 4.67 4.06 17.55
N GLN A 437 4.10 3.10 18.27
CA GLN A 437 4.71 1.79 18.55
C GLN A 437 4.09 0.70 17.68
N ILE A 438 2.82 0.86 17.30
CA ILE A 438 2.07 -0.09 16.46
C ILE A 438 1.25 0.66 15.41
N PHE A 439 0.93 -0.02 14.31
CA PHE A 439 -0.08 0.46 13.37
C PHE A 439 -1.40 -0.25 13.61
N VAL A 440 -2.48 0.51 13.58
CA VAL A 440 -3.85 0.01 13.63
C VAL A 440 -4.48 0.33 12.30
N ASN A 441 -4.61 -0.67 11.44
CA ASN A 441 -5.29 -0.51 10.17
C ASN A 441 -6.74 -0.95 10.28
N MET A 442 -7.65 -0.03 9.98
CA MET A 442 -9.09 -0.27 9.93
C MET A 442 -9.48 -0.11 8.47
N THR A 443 -10.02 -1.16 7.85
CA THR A 443 -10.24 -1.15 6.39
C THR A 443 -11.50 -1.91 5.98
N ASN A 444 -12.07 -1.52 4.85
CA ASN A 444 -13.18 -2.20 4.21
C ASN A 444 -12.77 -2.71 2.83
N ASP A 445 -12.16 -3.90 2.76
CA ASP A 445 -11.81 -4.53 1.48
C ASP A 445 -13.01 -5.17 0.74
N GLY A 446 -14.24 -4.98 1.22
CA GLY A 446 -15.43 -5.55 0.60
C GLY A 446 -15.81 -4.90 -0.72
N TRP A 447 -15.30 -3.70 -1.02
CA TRP A 447 -15.67 -2.96 -2.23
C TRP A 447 -15.39 -3.76 -3.51
N ALA A 448 -14.22 -4.39 -3.58
CA ALA A 448 -13.84 -5.22 -4.73
C ALA A 448 -14.42 -6.65 -4.67
N ASN A 449 -14.83 -7.12 -3.48
CA ASN A 449 -15.26 -8.48 -3.19
C ASN A 449 -14.34 -9.56 -3.84
N SER A 450 -13.02 -9.36 -3.75
CA SER A 450 -12.03 -10.17 -4.46
C SER A 450 -10.84 -10.53 -3.57
N ILE A 451 -10.54 -11.84 -3.49
CA ILE A 451 -9.35 -12.37 -2.81
C ILE A 451 -8.06 -11.71 -3.33
N LYS A 452 -7.99 -11.48 -4.65
CA LYS A 452 -6.82 -10.88 -5.29
C LYS A 452 -6.60 -9.44 -4.82
N SER A 453 -7.66 -8.65 -4.76
CA SER A 453 -7.60 -7.26 -4.26
C SER A 453 -7.16 -7.23 -2.80
N GLN A 454 -7.76 -8.08 -1.96
CA GLN A 454 -7.43 -8.21 -0.54
C GLN A 454 -5.97 -8.56 -0.31
N MET A 455 -5.45 -9.53 -1.05
CA MET A 455 -4.06 -9.91 -0.92
C MET A 455 -3.10 -8.84 -1.46
N GLN A 456 -3.42 -8.17 -2.57
CA GLN A 456 -2.60 -7.05 -3.06
C GLN A 456 -2.50 -5.91 -2.04
N HIS A 457 -3.59 -5.61 -1.34
CA HIS A 457 -3.64 -4.62 -0.27
C HIS A 457 -2.84 -5.09 0.96
N LEU A 458 -3.08 -6.32 1.43
CA LEU A 458 -2.35 -6.92 2.56
C LEU A 458 -0.82 -6.92 2.35
N VAL A 459 -0.37 -7.23 1.12
CA VAL A 459 1.05 -7.23 0.76
C VAL A 459 1.65 -5.84 0.92
N ALA A 460 0.97 -4.81 0.41
CA ALA A 460 1.43 -3.44 0.52
C ALA A 460 1.47 -2.97 1.98
N ALA A 461 0.46 -3.34 2.77
CA ALA A 461 0.40 -3.07 4.20
C ALA A 461 1.55 -3.77 4.97
N ALA A 462 1.88 -5.01 4.62
CA ALA A 462 2.98 -5.77 5.22
C ALA A 462 4.34 -5.07 5.04
N TYR A 463 4.57 -4.42 3.89
CA TYR A 463 5.79 -3.64 3.68
C TYR A 463 5.96 -2.52 4.71
N ARG A 464 4.88 -1.91 5.21
CA ARG A 464 4.97 -0.86 6.26
C ARG A 464 5.55 -1.41 7.56
N VAL A 465 5.23 -2.65 7.90
CA VAL A 465 5.77 -3.35 9.07
C VAL A 465 7.27 -3.55 8.92
N PHE A 466 7.71 -4.07 7.78
CA PHE A 466 9.13 -4.35 7.53
C PHE A 466 9.97 -3.09 7.36
N GLU A 467 9.37 -2.05 6.79
CA GLU A 467 9.98 -0.73 6.67
C GLU A 467 10.28 -0.09 8.02
N THR A 468 9.41 -0.27 9.01
CA THR A 468 9.45 0.51 10.26
C THR A 468 9.76 -0.33 11.51
N GLY A 469 9.69 -1.66 11.40
CA GLY A 469 9.84 -2.57 12.54
C GLY A 469 8.65 -2.54 13.50
N ARG A 470 7.50 -1.98 13.10
CA ARG A 470 6.32 -1.85 13.96
C ARG A 470 5.24 -2.85 13.56
N PRO A 471 4.69 -3.62 14.51
CA PRO A 471 3.62 -4.55 14.19
C PRO A 471 2.39 -3.81 13.67
N LEU A 472 1.67 -4.47 12.76
CA LEU A 472 0.40 -4.01 12.22
C LEU A 472 -0.71 -4.91 12.73
N ILE A 473 -1.72 -4.31 13.37
CA ILE A 473 -3.01 -4.97 13.62
C ILE A 473 -4.01 -4.44 12.60
N ARG A 474 -4.60 -5.34 11.83
CA ARG A 474 -5.47 -5.03 10.69
C ARG A 474 -6.85 -5.63 10.90
N ALA A 475 -7.86 -4.79 11.11
CA ALA A 475 -9.26 -5.17 11.19
C ALA A 475 -9.95 -4.84 9.86
N THR A 476 -10.48 -5.86 9.20
CA THR A 476 -11.16 -5.75 7.90
C THR A 476 -12.64 -6.04 8.03
N ASN A 477 -13.46 -5.48 7.13
CA ASN A 477 -14.88 -5.84 7.08
C ASN A 477 -15.10 -7.26 6.52
N THR A 478 -14.69 -7.49 5.28
CA THR A 478 -14.78 -8.80 4.59
C THR A 478 -13.42 -9.33 4.12
N GLY A 479 -12.34 -8.56 4.31
CA GLY A 479 -11.00 -8.89 3.82
C GLY A 479 -10.12 -9.64 4.80
N THR A 480 -8.81 -9.64 4.58
CA THR A 480 -7.88 -10.35 5.45
C THR A 480 -7.63 -9.62 6.76
N THR A 481 -8.44 -9.92 7.79
CA THR A 481 -8.15 -9.50 9.17
C THR A 481 -6.92 -10.26 9.67
N ALA A 482 -5.91 -9.50 10.10
CA ALA A 482 -4.60 -10.07 10.40
C ALA A 482 -3.80 -9.25 11.44
N ILE A 483 -2.84 -9.91 12.06
CA ILE A 483 -1.74 -9.31 12.78
C ILE A 483 -0.46 -9.66 12.03
N ILE A 484 0.28 -8.65 11.59
CA ILE A 484 1.55 -8.78 10.91
C ILE A 484 2.66 -8.35 11.86
N TYR A 485 3.60 -9.25 12.09
CA TYR A 485 4.68 -9.06 13.04
C TYR A 485 5.98 -8.63 12.33
N PRO A 486 6.86 -7.86 12.99
CA PRO A 486 8.15 -7.46 12.42
C PRO A 486 9.07 -8.63 12.07
N ASP A 487 8.88 -9.79 12.70
CA ASP A 487 9.63 -11.03 12.48
C ASP A 487 9.11 -11.86 11.28
N MET A 488 8.33 -11.22 10.39
CA MET A 488 7.74 -11.82 9.19
C MET A 488 6.74 -12.94 9.47
N LYS A 489 6.16 -12.98 10.68
CA LYS A 489 4.99 -13.82 10.95
C LYS A 489 3.70 -13.08 10.66
N ILE A 490 2.67 -13.84 10.32
CA ILE A 490 1.31 -13.33 10.17
C ILE A 490 0.33 -14.28 10.88
N LYS A 491 -0.56 -13.71 11.68
CA LYS A 491 -1.75 -14.40 12.19
C LYS A 491 -2.96 -13.83 11.49
N LYS A 492 -3.78 -14.64 10.83
CA LYS A 492 -4.95 -14.16 10.07
C LYS A 492 -6.13 -15.10 10.20
N ILE A 493 -7.33 -14.59 9.91
CA ILE A 493 -8.56 -15.37 9.77
C ILE A 493 -8.98 -15.46 8.30
N GLU A 494 -9.98 -16.29 8.02
CA GLU A 494 -10.53 -16.50 6.68
C GLU A 494 -11.24 -15.24 6.18
N ASP A 495 -11.01 -14.88 4.91
CA ASP A 495 -11.71 -13.79 4.23
C ASP A 495 -13.20 -14.14 4.04
N PHE A 496 -14.05 -13.13 3.85
CA PHE A 496 -15.48 -13.28 3.53
C PHE A 496 -16.31 -14.07 4.55
N LYS A 497 -15.87 -14.10 5.81
CA LYS A 497 -16.55 -14.84 6.88
C LYS A 497 -16.72 -13.98 8.12
N LYS A 498 -17.93 -13.95 8.68
CA LYS A 498 -18.19 -13.26 9.95
C LYS A 498 -17.39 -13.93 11.07
N SER A 499 -16.49 -13.19 11.70
CA SER A 499 -15.58 -13.71 12.71
C SER A 499 -14.90 -12.58 13.50
N TYR A 500 -13.97 -12.94 14.36
CA TYR A 500 -13.05 -12.03 15.04
C TYR A 500 -11.68 -12.69 15.18
N LEU A 501 -10.63 -11.90 15.29
CA LEU A 501 -9.27 -12.37 15.55
C LEU A 501 -8.78 -11.79 16.87
N VAL A 502 -8.44 -12.65 17.83
CA VAL A 502 -7.67 -12.24 19.01
C VAL A 502 -6.23 -12.63 18.83
N GLY A 503 -5.30 -11.72 19.10
CA GLY A 503 -3.90 -12.05 19.11
C GLY A 503 -3.06 -11.07 19.89
N ASP A 504 -1.96 -11.60 20.42
CA ASP A 504 -1.05 -10.85 21.23
C ASP A 504 0.02 -10.17 20.38
N VAL A 505 0.40 -8.97 20.80
CA VAL A 505 1.42 -8.13 20.15
C VAL A 505 2.41 -7.66 21.20
N TYR A 506 3.70 -7.82 20.91
CA TYR A 506 4.75 -7.17 21.69
C TYR A 506 4.84 -5.70 21.29
N ILE A 507 4.73 -4.79 22.26
CA ILE A 507 4.76 -3.35 22.01
C ILE A 507 6.22 -2.88 22.01
N PRO A 508 6.83 -2.57 20.85
CA PRO A 508 8.23 -2.19 20.77
C PRO A 508 8.49 -0.84 21.47
N ASP A 509 9.75 -0.55 21.81
CA ASP A 509 10.14 0.79 22.28
C ASP A 509 9.75 1.84 21.22
N SER A 510 9.20 2.97 21.65
CA SER A 510 8.88 4.09 20.75
C SER A 510 10.12 4.64 20.05
N LYS A 511 11.30 4.48 20.66
CA LYS A 511 12.62 4.86 20.11
C LYS A 511 13.15 3.87 19.06
N LEU A 512 12.55 2.70 18.90
CA LEU A 512 12.90 1.77 17.82
C LEU A 512 12.77 2.51 16.49
N SER A 513 13.86 2.53 15.72
CA SER A 513 13.93 3.30 14.48
C SER A 513 14.80 2.59 13.48
N THR A 514 14.19 2.23 12.35
CA THR A 514 14.89 1.65 11.21
C THR A 514 15.63 2.74 10.42
N VAL A 515 16.56 2.33 9.55
CA VAL A 515 17.21 3.27 8.60
C VAL A 515 16.17 3.92 7.69
N PHE A 516 15.17 3.16 7.23
CA PHE A 516 14.04 3.68 6.49
C PHE A 516 13.21 4.68 7.31
N THR A 517 13.00 4.46 8.60
CA THR A 517 12.26 5.44 9.43
C THR A 517 12.98 6.77 9.46
N LYS A 518 14.32 6.76 9.59
CA LYS A 518 15.15 7.98 9.64
C LYS A 518 15.28 8.68 8.29
N PHE A 519 15.47 7.92 7.21
CA PHE A 519 15.86 8.46 5.90
C PHE A 519 14.83 8.25 4.79
N GLY A 520 13.75 7.51 5.03
CA GLY A 520 12.69 7.05 4.12
C GLY A 520 12.76 7.54 2.68
N SER A 521 12.02 8.60 2.36
CA SER A 521 11.92 9.17 1.01
C SER A 521 13.26 9.71 0.47
N THR A 522 14.22 10.07 1.32
CA THR A 522 15.55 10.53 0.90
C THR A 522 16.26 9.46 0.09
N PHE A 523 16.16 8.18 0.47
CA PHE A 523 16.78 7.11 -0.30
C PHE A 523 16.19 7.01 -1.72
N THR A 524 14.87 7.08 -1.85
CA THR A 524 14.19 7.04 -3.15
C THR A 524 14.55 8.28 -3.99
N ASN A 525 14.56 9.46 -3.39
CA ASN A 525 14.97 10.70 -4.04
C ASN A 525 16.43 10.64 -4.52
N VAL A 526 17.33 10.10 -3.71
CA VAL A 526 18.73 9.89 -4.09
C VAL A 526 18.84 8.94 -5.27
N LEU A 527 18.10 7.82 -5.30
CA LEU A 527 18.08 6.93 -6.47
C LEU A 527 17.61 7.67 -7.73
N ILE A 528 16.53 8.44 -7.64
CA ILE A 528 16.01 9.20 -8.79
C ILE A 528 17.05 10.22 -9.29
N VAL A 529 17.68 10.97 -8.37
CA VAL A 529 18.73 11.95 -8.71
C VAL A 529 19.96 11.27 -9.30
N LEU A 530 20.43 10.16 -8.71
CA LEU A 530 21.54 9.39 -9.25
C LEU A 530 21.23 8.84 -10.64
N GLY A 531 20.02 8.34 -10.88
CA GLY A 531 19.57 7.92 -12.20
C GLY A 531 19.61 9.03 -13.23
N PHE A 532 19.19 10.24 -12.85
CA PHE A 532 19.22 11.42 -13.71
C PHE A 532 20.66 11.88 -14.00
N VAL A 533 21.48 12.03 -12.96
CA VAL A 533 22.90 12.41 -13.09
C VAL A 533 23.67 11.38 -13.91
N PHE A 534 23.46 10.09 -13.66
CA PHE A 534 24.08 9.01 -14.44
C PHE A 534 23.68 9.09 -15.91
N SER A 535 22.41 9.37 -16.21
CA SER A 535 21.92 9.54 -17.59
C SER A 535 22.51 10.77 -18.29
N ILE A 536 22.74 11.87 -17.57
CA ILE A 536 23.37 13.11 -18.09
C ILE A 536 24.88 12.93 -18.28
N PHE A 537 25.57 12.34 -17.31
CA PHE A 537 27.02 12.15 -17.33
C PHE A 537 27.44 11.30 -18.55
N LEU A 538 26.65 10.28 -18.86
CA LEU A 538 26.79 9.52 -20.09
C LEU A 538 26.69 10.41 -21.34
N GLY A 539 25.81 11.41 -21.31
CA GLY A 539 25.58 12.42 -22.36
C GLY A 539 26.79 13.28 -22.63
N CYS A 540 27.41 13.79 -21.57
CA CYS A 540 28.60 14.63 -21.65
C CYS A 540 29.83 13.86 -22.17
N PHE A 541 30.02 12.59 -21.78
CA PHE A 541 31.12 11.76 -22.26
C PHE A 541 31.08 11.49 -23.77
N LYS A 542 29.89 11.45 -24.38
CA LYS A 542 29.75 11.30 -25.83
C LYS A 542 30.24 12.54 -26.59
N ILE A 543 29.95 13.74 -26.08
CA ILE A 543 30.38 15.02 -26.69
C ILE A 543 31.91 15.15 -26.67
N SER A 544 32.56 14.61 -25.64
CA SER A 544 34.02 14.61 -25.51
C SER A 544 34.75 13.58 -26.40
N LEU A 545 34.06 12.55 -26.92
CA LEU A 545 34.66 11.52 -27.79
C LEU A 545 34.36 11.74 -29.28
N THR A 546 33.48 12.69 -29.61
CA THR A 546 33.17 13.13 -30.99
C THR A 546 33.85 14.45 -31.37
N LYS A 547 34.69 15.00 -30.50
CA LYS A 547 35.71 16.02 -30.80
C LYS A 547 37.07 15.34 -30.75
#